data_AF-A0A6C0LQR9-F1
#
_entry.id   AF-A0A6C0LQR9-F1
#
_cell.length_a   1.000
_cell.length_b   1.000
_cell.length_c   1.000
_cell.angle_alpha   90.00
_cell.angle_beta   90.00
_cell.angle_gamma   90.00
#
_symmetry.space_group_name_H-M   'P 1'
#
loop_
_entity.id
_entity.type
_entity.pdbx_description
1 polymer ?
#
loop_
_entity_poly.entity_id
_entity_poly.type
_entity_poly.pdbx_seq_one_letter_code
_entity_poly.pdbx_strand_id
1 'polypeptide(L)'
;MEIIYINYNSMSKHYVATRKIATVDEKTKNNIHQKPLKSTSGRRCLTKCFPNKEKYLHPIIMRIMYENADNTCAIDPIINNYDEMKYCDICRLEDNNKYIIPNELNSLLLDYYFNPNDFLDRIYKLYTFDQVIKWTLENEHLPFGTIKRVHNCAWKAFGDKLDNISDSLLDYYYDVAKTKWIYDYIDVIKNKYSFDFIIKDNSNLPIKQIHDILIDKFLSQNFFRQTIQKYLDVYQDEWSDVKSHYGNLKNFIFKELLREINYFNEK
;
A
#
# COMPACT_ATOMS: atom_id res chain seq x y z
N MET A 1 -44.50 -29.81 8.93
CA MET A 1 -43.10 -30.08 8.55
C MET A 1 -42.44 -28.70 8.45
N GLU A 2 -41.71 -28.35 9.50
CA GLU A 2 -41.28 -26.98 9.81
C GLU A 2 -40.04 -26.58 9.01
N ILE A 3 -40.02 -25.32 8.59
CA ILE A 3 -38.90 -24.65 7.94
C ILE A 3 -37.98 -24.13 9.04
N ILE A 4 -36.77 -24.67 9.14
CA ILE A 4 -35.72 -24.16 10.02
C ILE A 4 -34.98 -23.02 9.30
N TYR A 5 -35.09 -21.82 9.85
CA TYR A 5 -34.24 -20.67 9.54
C TYR A 5 -32.85 -20.87 10.18
N ILE A 6 -31.78 -20.76 9.39
CA ILE A 6 -30.42 -20.64 9.92
C ILE A 6 -30.06 -19.16 9.96
N ASN A 7 -29.98 -18.63 11.17
CA ASN A 7 -29.60 -17.27 11.53
C ASN A 7 -28.08 -17.22 11.69
N TYR A 8 -27.36 -16.49 10.82
CA TYR A 8 -25.94 -16.24 10.99
C TYR A 8 -25.74 -14.95 11.80
N ASN A 9 -25.60 -15.12 13.10
CA ASN A 9 -25.09 -14.07 13.97
C ASN A 9 -24.03 -14.65 14.92
N SER A 10 -22.95 -13.90 15.11
CA SER A 10 -21.94 -14.06 16.15
C SER A 10 -20.95 -15.24 15.99
N MET A 11 -19.75 -14.92 15.48
CA MET A 11 -18.51 -15.51 15.98
C MET A 11 -17.52 -14.42 16.38
N SER A 12 -17.84 -13.74 17.48
CA SER A 12 -16.82 -13.15 18.36
C SER A 12 -16.13 -14.31 19.07
N LYS A 13 -14.90 -14.65 18.66
CA LYS A 13 -14.01 -15.51 19.45
C LYS A 13 -12.96 -14.63 20.12
N HIS A 14 -13.13 -14.49 21.43
CA HIS A 14 -12.12 -13.97 22.35
C HIS A 14 -10.82 -14.75 22.20
N TYR A 15 -9.79 -14.10 21.64
CA TYR A 15 -8.40 -14.52 21.80
C TYR A 15 -7.78 -13.69 22.93
N VAL A 16 -7.64 -14.30 24.11
CA VAL A 16 -6.78 -13.78 25.17
C VAL A 16 -5.37 -14.29 24.90
N ALA A 17 -4.58 -13.52 24.15
CA ALA A 17 -3.16 -13.72 24.05
C ALA A 17 -2.46 -12.96 25.19
N THR A 18 -2.14 -13.66 26.26
CA THR A 18 -1.20 -13.18 27.30
C THR A 18 0.20 -13.06 26.69
N ARG A 19 0.52 -11.91 26.11
CA ARG A 19 1.89 -11.55 25.73
C ARG A 19 2.67 -11.16 26.99
N LYS A 20 3.74 -11.92 27.29
CA LYS A 20 4.92 -11.35 27.94
C LYS A 20 5.48 -10.29 27.01
N ILE A 21 5.24 -9.03 27.36
CA ILE A 21 5.83 -7.87 26.70
C ILE A 21 7.33 -7.94 27.00
N ALA A 22 8.14 -8.14 25.97
CA ALA A 22 9.54 -7.78 26.01
C ALA A 22 9.60 -6.30 26.39
N THR A 23 10.26 -6.00 27.50
CA THR A 23 10.40 -4.67 28.07
C THR A 23 10.92 -3.71 26.99
N VAL A 24 9.99 -2.90 26.48
CA VAL A 24 10.29 -1.70 25.71
C VAL A 24 11.16 -0.84 26.60
N ASP A 25 12.35 -0.55 26.11
CA ASP A 25 13.33 0.35 26.70
C ASP A 25 12.60 1.59 27.27
N GLU A 26 12.77 1.87 28.57
CA GLU A 26 11.99 2.85 29.34
C GLU A 26 12.06 4.28 28.75
N LYS A 27 13.01 4.54 27.85
CA LYS A 27 13.10 5.79 27.08
C LYS A 27 11.95 6.02 26.09
N THR A 28 11.22 4.98 25.68
CA THR A 28 10.20 5.08 24.62
C THR A 28 8.80 5.45 25.13
N LYS A 29 8.54 5.35 26.44
CA LYS A 29 7.21 5.60 27.03
C LYS A 29 6.85 7.09 27.20
N ASN A 30 7.80 8.01 27.07
CA ASN A 30 7.56 9.44 27.31
C ASN A 30 7.26 10.30 26.07
N ASN A 31 7.20 9.75 24.86
CA ASN A 31 7.16 10.55 23.61
C ASN A 31 5.85 10.54 22.81
N ILE A 32 4.73 10.06 23.37
CA ILE A 32 3.47 9.89 22.62
C ILE A 32 2.79 11.23 22.22
N HIS A 33 3.27 12.38 22.69
CA HIS A 33 2.69 13.70 22.37
C HIS A 33 3.65 14.72 21.74
N GLN A 34 4.90 14.36 21.42
CA GLN A 34 5.83 15.32 20.82
C GLN A 34 5.56 15.46 19.32
N LYS A 35 5.44 16.71 18.85
CA LYS A 35 5.24 17.02 17.42
C LYS A 35 6.54 16.72 16.63
N PRO A 36 6.46 16.49 15.31
CA PRO A 36 7.65 16.31 14.49
C PRO A 36 8.43 17.63 14.36
N LEU A 37 9.75 17.54 14.26
CA LEU A 37 10.64 18.67 14.02
C LEU A 37 10.34 19.33 12.67
N LYS A 38 10.26 20.66 12.66
CA LYS A 38 10.00 21.48 11.47
C LYS A 38 10.99 22.64 11.37
N SER A 39 11.24 23.08 10.14
CA SER A 39 11.98 24.31 9.85
C SER A 39 11.17 25.54 10.27
N THR A 40 11.81 26.71 10.26
CA THR A 40 11.15 28.00 10.50
C THR A 40 10.09 28.32 9.44
N SER A 41 10.20 27.74 8.25
CA SER A 41 9.18 27.82 7.19
C SER A 41 8.07 26.76 7.32
N GLY A 42 8.06 25.95 8.40
CA GLY A 42 7.06 24.92 8.65
C GLY A 42 7.22 23.63 7.86
N ARG A 43 8.34 23.45 7.13
CA ARG A 43 8.65 22.22 6.40
C ARG A 43 9.15 21.15 7.36
N ARG A 44 8.91 19.88 7.06
CA ARG A 44 9.41 18.76 7.87
C ARG A 44 10.93 18.67 7.72
N CYS A 45 11.64 18.64 8.84
CA CYS A 45 13.07 18.32 8.82
C CYS A 45 13.27 16.80 8.67
N LEU A 46 14.24 16.41 7.85
CA LEU A 46 14.67 15.02 7.63
C LEU A 46 15.85 14.62 8.51
N THR A 47 16.50 15.61 9.13
CA THR A 47 17.58 15.45 10.10
C THR A 47 17.28 16.27 11.34
N LYS A 48 18.10 16.17 12.38
CA LYS A 48 18.11 17.20 13.44
C LYS A 48 18.48 18.58 12.84
N CYS A 49 18.22 19.63 13.59
CA CYS A 49 18.75 20.95 13.31
C CYS A 49 20.25 20.97 13.63
N PHE A 50 21.09 21.26 12.64
CA PHE A 50 22.52 21.38 12.80
C PHE A 50 22.92 22.86 12.99
N PRO A 51 23.91 23.15 13.85
CA PRO A 51 24.42 24.50 13.99
C PRO A 51 25.12 24.95 12.71
N ASN A 52 25.15 26.26 12.49
CA ASN A 52 25.94 26.83 11.41
C ASN A 52 27.41 26.39 11.52
N LYS A 53 28.06 26.26 10.36
CA LYS A 53 29.44 25.76 10.18
C LYS A 53 29.63 24.27 10.53
N GLU A 54 28.58 23.53 10.87
CA GLU A 54 28.64 22.07 10.96
C GLU A 54 28.32 21.43 9.61
N LYS A 55 29.06 20.35 9.28
CA LYS A 55 28.80 19.53 8.10
C LYS A 55 27.88 18.38 8.47
N TYR A 56 26.85 18.13 7.67
CA TYR A 56 25.97 16.99 7.87
C TYR A 56 25.56 16.36 6.52
N LEU A 57 25.19 15.09 6.53
CA LEU A 57 24.78 14.39 5.32
C LEU A 57 23.28 14.63 5.07
N HIS A 58 22.93 15.08 3.87
CA HIS A 58 21.55 15.09 3.44
C HIS A 58 21.09 13.66 3.13
N PRO A 59 20.03 13.13 3.78
CA PRO A 59 19.67 11.72 3.67
C PRO A 59 19.15 11.31 2.28
N ILE A 60 18.48 12.22 1.57
CA ILE A 60 17.92 11.95 0.23
C ILE A 60 18.98 12.03 -0.87
N ILE A 61 19.61 13.21 -1.03
CA ILE A 61 20.53 13.48 -2.14
C ILE A 61 21.97 13.02 -1.89
N MET A 62 22.25 12.46 -0.70
CA MET A 62 23.57 11.97 -0.30
C MET A 62 24.71 12.99 -0.46
N ARG A 63 24.41 14.28 -0.23
CA ARG A 63 25.40 15.37 -0.29
C ARG A 63 25.73 15.89 1.10
N ILE A 64 26.98 16.29 1.29
CA ILE A 64 27.40 17.00 2.49
C ILE A 64 26.84 18.41 2.41
N MET A 65 26.02 18.74 3.39
CA MET A 65 25.47 20.05 3.65
C MET A 65 26.44 20.85 4.49
N TYR A 66 26.56 22.14 4.19
CA TYR A 66 27.34 23.08 4.96
C TYR A 66 26.75 24.48 4.78
N GLU A 67 26.28 25.08 5.88
CA GLU A 67 25.74 26.44 5.89
C GLU A 67 26.57 27.30 6.84
N ASN A 68 26.95 28.51 6.40
CA ASN A 68 27.79 29.42 7.17
C ASN A 68 26.98 30.36 8.07
N ALA A 69 25.82 30.79 7.60
CA ALA A 69 25.05 31.85 8.25
C ALA A 69 24.12 31.29 9.32
N ASP A 70 23.30 30.31 8.96
CA ASP A 70 22.17 29.85 9.75
C ASP A 70 22.26 28.38 10.16
N ASN A 71 21.55 28.04 11.23
CA ASN A 71 21.34 26.65 11.61
C ASN A 71 20.36 26.01 10.63
N THR A 72 20.68 24.82 10.13
CA THR A 72 19.91 24.20 9.04
C THR A 72 19.57 22.75 9.32
N CYS A 73 18.46 22.30 8.74
CA CYS A 73 18.10 20.88 8.66
C CYS A 73 17.91 20.50 7.20
N ALA A 74 18.13 19.23 6.85
CA ALA A 74 17.73 18.71 5.55
C ALA A 74 16.20 18.72 5.41
N ILE A 75 15.69 19.02 4.22
CA ILE A 75 14.26 18.96 3.89
C ILE A 75 14.07 18.19 2.58
N ASP A 76 12.83 17.80 2.28
CA ASP A 76 12.52 17.27 0.95
C ASP A 76 12.90 18.31 -0.12
N PRO A 77 13.59 17.91 -1.21
CA PRO A 77 13.97 18.83 -2.28
C PRO A 77 12.75 19.54 -2.87
N ILE A 78 12.81 20.87 -2.94
CA ILE A 78 11.79 21.71 -3.56
C ILE A 78 12.42 22.65 -4.56
N ILE A 79 11.66 23.03 -5.60
CA ILE A 79 12.05 24.06 -6.55
C ILE A 79 11.62 25.40 -5.96
N ASN A 80 12.56 26.34 -5.80
CA ASN A 80 12.26 27.69 -5.34
C ASN A 80 11.73 28.56 -6.50
N ASN A 81 11.38 29.81 -6.23
CA ASN A 81 10.85 30.74 -7.24
C ASN A 81 11.86 31.14 -8.33
N TYR A 82 13.12 30.70 -8.22
CA TYR A 82 14.21 30.95 -9.15
C TYR A 82 14.61 29.68 -9.93
N ASP A 83 13.76 28.65 -9.92
CA ASP A 83 14.03 27.33 -10.50
C ASP A 83 15.26 26.60 -9.91
N GLU A 84 15.71 27.00 -8.72
CA GLU A 84 16.79 26.33 -8.01
C GLU A 84 16.26 25.32 -7.01
N MET A 85 16.92 24.18 -6.93
CA MET A 85 16.59 23.14 -5.97
C MET A 85 17.09 23.52 -4.57
N LYS A 86 16.15 23.70 -3.63
CA LYS A 86 16.41 23.90 -2.21
C LYS A 86 16.20 22.58 -1.46
N TYR A 87 17.21 22.16 -0.71
CA TYR A 87 17.26 20.88 0.00
C TYR A 87 17.65 21.05 1.49
N CYS A 88 17.86 22.27 1.95
CA CYS A 88 17.97 22.60 3.37
C CYS A 88 17.07 23.78 3.72
N ASP A 89 16.70 23.91 4.98
CA ASP A 89 15.93 25.04 5.48
C ASP A 89 16.38 25.45 6.88
N ILE A 90 16.14 26.72 7.21
CA ILE A 90 16.56 27.30 8.50
C ILE A 90 15.74 26.65 9.62
N CYS A 91 16.39 26.33 10.73
CA CYS A 91 15.76 25.73 11.90
C CYS A 91 16.30 26.34 13.20
N ARG A 92 15.66 26.01 14.33
CA ARG A 92 16.08 26.46 15.66
C ARG A 92 16.75 25.30 16.41
N LEU A 93 17.89 25.54 17.04
CA LEU A 93 18.63 24.46 17.72
C LEU A 93 17.88 23.95 18.94
N GLU A 94 17.18 24.83 19.66
CA GLU A 94 16.35 24.45 20.80
C GLU A 94 15.23 23.46 20.44
N ASP A 95 14.78 23.46 19.18
CA ASP A 95 13.73 22.59 18.69
C ASP A 95 14.17 21.11 18.68
N ASN A 96 15.48 20.83 18.64
CA ASN A 96 16.00 19.46 18.77
C ASN A 96 15.63 18.81 20.11
N ASN A 97 15.49 19.61 21.18
CA ASN A 97 15.15 19.10 22.52
C ASN A 97 13.65 19.07 22.77
N LYS A 98 12.86 19.73 21.91
CA LYS A 98 11.42 19.93 22.09
C LYS A 98 10.57 19.00 21.22
N TYR A 99 11.11 18.59 20.08
CA TYR A 99 10.41 17.80 19.08
C TYR A 99 11.08 16.44 18.86
N ILE A 100 10.34 15.52 18.25
CA ILE A 100 10.89 14.23 17.86
C ILE A 100 11.93 14.46 16.76
N ILE A 101 13.19 14.13 17.06
CA ILE A 101 14.29 14.16 16.10
C ILE A 101 14.07 13.06 15.05
N PRO A 102 14.15 13.39 13.75
CA PRO A 102 14.10 12.38 12.68
C PRO A 102 15.23 11.36 12.84
N ASN A 103 14.90 10.07 12.67
CA ASN A 103 15.92 9.04 12.58
C ASN A 103 16.58 9.14 11.19
N GLU A 104 17.79 9.68 11.14
CA GLU A 104 18.57 9.91 9.92
C GLU A 104 18.78 8.62 9.12
N LEU A 105 18.90 7.46 9.80
CA LEU A 105 19.05 6.15 9.16
C LEU A 105 17.75 5.72 8.44
N ASN A 106 16.59 6.02 9.03
CA ASN A 106 15.30 5.73 8.39
C ASN A 106 15.08 6.59 7.15
N SER A 107 15.61 7.82 7.13
CA SER A 107 15.55 8.71 5.98
C SER A 107 16.54 8.31 4.88
N LEU A 108 17.76 7.87 5.24
CA LEU A 108 18.77 7.35 4.30
C LEU A 108 18.31 6.05 3.59
N LEU A 109 17.59 5.18 4.30
CA LEU A 109 17.16 3.87 3.77
C LEU A 109 16.04 3.95 2.73
N LEU A 110 15.27 5.05 2.69
CA LEU A 110 14.10 5.15 1.81
C LEU A 110 14.42 5.68 0.41
N ASP A 111 15.50 6.46 0.23
CA ASP A 111 15.76 7.17 -1.04
C ASP A 111 16.82 6.54 -1.94
N TYR A 112 17.83 5.84 -1.41
CA TYR A 112 18.90 5.32 -2.27
C TYR A 112 18.60 3.94 -2.89
N TYR A 113 17.85 3.11 -2.17
CA TYR A 113 17.39 1.80 -2.65
C TYR A 113 16.22 1.33 -1.77
N PHE A 114 14.99 1.70 -2.13
CA PHE A 114 13.81 1.18 -1.45
C PHE A 114 13.76 -0.35 -1.63
N ASN A 115 14.15 -1.09 -0.59
CA ASN A 115 14.06 -2.53 -0.57
C ASN A 115 12.73 -2.95 0.08
N PRO A 116 11.81 -3.60 -0.68
CA PRO A 116 10.54 -4.06 -0.14
C PRO A 116 10.68 -5.01 1.07
N ASN A 117 11.72 -5.84 1.11
CA ASN A 117 11.96 -6.75 2.23
C ASN A 117 12.30 -5.98 3.51
N ASP A 118 13.24 -5.02 3.44
CA ASP A 118 13.61 -4.20 4.61
C ASP A 118 12.43 -3.34 5.08
N PHE A 119 11.63 -2.82 4.16
CA PHE A 119 10.42 -2.06 4.49
C PHE A 119 9.43 -2.91 5.29
N LEU A 120 9.17 -4.15 4.88
CA LEU A 120 8.22 -5.03 5.55
C LEU A 120 8.75 -5.57 6.88
N ASP A 121 9.99 -6.06 6.90
CA ASP A 121 10.64 -6.60 8.09
C ASP A 121 10.87 -5.50 9.13
N ARG A 122 11.68 -4.49 8.81
CA ARG A 122 12.23 -3.58 9.82
C ARG A 122 11.20 -2.59 10.33
N ILE A 123 10.28 -2.13 9.47
CA ILE A 123 9.28 -1.12 9.84
C ILE A 123 8.01 -1.79 10.39
N TYR A 124 7.51 -2.82 9.71
CA TYR A 124 6.22 -3.44 10.04
C TYR A 124 6.34 -4.80 10.75
N LYS A 125 7.52 -5.42 10.77
CA LYS A 125 7.76 -6.77 11.30
C LYS A 125 6.89 -7.84 10.63
N LEU A 126 6.79 -7.74 9.29
CA LEU A 126 6.03 -8.65 8.43
C LEU A 126 7.00 -9.48 7.58
N TYR A 127 6.94 -10.80 7.74
CA TYR A 127 7.91 -11.75 7.16
C TYR A 127 7.28 -12.69 6.13
N THR A 128 5.95 -12.72 6.03
CA THR A 128 5.21 -13.53 5.04
C THR A 128 4.04 -12.76 4.47
N PHE A 129 3.53 -13.20 3.32
CA PHE A 129 2.34 -12.58 2.73
C PHE A 129 1.10 -12.73 3.65
N ASP A 130 0.90 -13.89 4.26
CA ASP A 130 -0.22 -14.09 5.19
C ASP A 130 -0.18 -13.12 6.38
N GLN A 131 1.02 -12.78 6.88
CA GLN A 131 1.16 -11.76 7.92
C GLN A 131 0.77 -10.37 7.41
N VAL A 132 1.06 -10.05 6.16
CA VAL A 132 0.63 -8.79 5.52
C VAL A 132 -0.90 -8.73 5.44
N ILE A 133 -1.55 -9.82 5.03
CA ILE A 133 -3.02 -9.89 4.99
C ILE A 133 -3.60 -9.69 6.38
N LYS A 134 -3.09 -10.43 7.37
CA LYS A 134 -3.54 -10.30 8.76
C LYS A 134 -3.37 -8.87 9.26
N TRP A 135 -2.21 -8.26 9.02
CA TRP A 135 -1.95 -6.87 9.37
C TRP A 135 -2.95 -5.92 8.71
N THR A 136 -3.28 -6.11 7.44
CA THR A 136 -4.26 -5.28 6.74
C THR A 136 -5.66 -5.40 7.35
N LEU A 137 -6.10 -6.61 7.69
CA LEU A 137 -7.40 -6.83 8.34
C LEU A 137 -7.44 -6.19 9.74
N GLU A 138 -6.34 -6.23 10.49
CA GLU A 138 -6.22 -5.58 11.81
C GLU A 138 -6.12 -4.04 11.72
N ASN A 139 -5.83 -3.49 10.54
CA ASN A 139 -5.59 -2.07 10.29
C ASN A 139 -6.50 -1.48 9.20
N GLU A 140 -7.74 -1.95 9.11
CA GLU A 140 -8.73 -1.53 8.09
C GLU A 140 -9.04 -0.03 8.09
N HIS A 141 -8.80 0.65 9.21
CA HIS A 141 -9.00 2.09 9.38
C HIS A 141 -7.95 2.95 8.65
N LEU A 142 -6.86 2.35 8.18
CA LEU A 142 -5.79 3.07 7.49
C LEU A 142 -6.24 3.51 6.08
N PRO A 143 -5.68 4.62 5.56
CA PRO A 143 -5.92 5.02 4.18
C PRO A 143 -5.56 3.89 3.21
N PHE A 144 -6.45 3.60 2.26
CA PHE A 144 -6.27 2.52 1.29
C PHE A 144 -4.97 2.63 0.49
N GLY A 145 -4.48 3.85 0.23
CA GLY A 145 -3.19 4.08 -0.41
C GLY A 145 -2.01 3.50 0.38
N THR A 146 -2.08 3.51 1.72
CA THR A 146 -1.07 2.87 2.58
C THR A 146 -1.14 1.34 2.45
N ILE A 147 -2.35 0.78 2.54
CA ILE A 147 -2.58 -0.67 2.35
C ILE A 147 -2.03 -1.11 1.00
N LYS A 148 -2.35 -0.38 -0.07
CA LYS A 148 -1.84 -0.63 -1.43
C LYS A 148 -0.32 -0.65 -1.49
N ARG A 149 0.38 0.30 -0.84
CA ARG A 149 1.86 0.33 -0.81
C ARG A 149 2.43 -0.89 -0.10
N VAL A 150 1.89 -1.26 1.07
CA VAL A 150 2.36 -2.43 1.83
C VAL A 150 2.15 -3.71 1.02
N HIS A 151 0.97 -3.90 0.44
CA HIS A 151 0.67 -5.04 -0.42
C HIS A 151 1.55 -5.09 -1.68
N ASN A 152 1.88 -3.93 -2.27
CA ASN A 152 2.81 -3.86 -3.39
C ASN A 152 4.22 -4.33 -2.99
N CYS A 153 4.67 -3.99 -1.79
CA CYS A 153 5.93 -4.48 -1.25
C CYS A 153 5.87 -5.99 -0.99
N ALA A 154 4.74 -6.49 -0.47
CA ALA A 154 4.55 -7.91 -0.17
C ALA A 154 4.66 -8.78 -1.43
N TRP A 155 4.03 -8.35 -2.53
CA TRP A 155 4.20 -9.02 -3.83
C TRP A 155 5.65 -9.04 -4.29
N LYS A 156 6.38 -7.92 -4.16
CA LYS A 156 7.80 -7.89 -4.54
C LYS A 156 8.69 -8.77 -3.66
N ALA A 157 8.40 -8.86 -2.37
CA ALA A 157 9.22 -9.54 -1.37
C ALA A 157 8.98 -11.06 -1.33
N PHE A 158 7.73 -11.47 -1.53
CA PHE A 158 7.26 -12.83 -1.25
C PHE A 158 6.60 -13.51 -2.45
N GLY A 159 6.20 -12.77 -3.49
CA GLY A 159 5.35 -13.31 -4.55
C GLY A 159 6.07 -14.21 -5.56
N ASP A 160 7.38 -14.01 -5.76
CA ASP A 160 8.25 -14.85 -6.60
C ASP A 160 8.57 -16.21 -5.97
N LYS A 161 8.42 -16.33 -4.65
CA LYS A 161 8.68 -17.54 -3.87
C LYS A 161 7.43 -18.35 -3.58
N LEU A 162 6.29 -17.98 -4.17
CA LEU A 162 5.05 -18.72 -4.02
C LEU A 162 5.07 -19.92 -4.96
N ASP A 163 5.75 -21.00 -4.56
CA ASP A 163 5.66 -22.30 -5.25
C ASP A 163 4.20 -22.77 -5.36
N ASN A 164 3.38 -22.40 -4.37
CA ASN A 164 1.93 -22.44 -4.42
C ASN A 164 1.36 -21.23 -3.66
N ILE A 165 0.39 -20.56 -4.27
CA ILE A 165 -0.30 -19.44 -3.64
C ILE A 165 -1.18 -19.96 -2.50
N SER A 166 -1.08 -19.37 -1.31
CA SER A 166 -1.95 -19.74 -0.18
C SER A 166 -3.42 -19.40 -0.49
N ASP A 167 -4.34 -20.27 -0.03
CA ASP A 167 -5.78 -20.03 -0.18
C ASP A 167 -6.21 -18.70 0.47
N SER A 168 -5.60 -18.35 1.60
CA SER A 168 -5.79 -17.06 2.28
C SER A 168 -5.45 -15.88 1.39
N LEU A 169 -4.38 -15.96 0.59
CA LEU A 169 -4.02 -14.92 -0.36
C LEU A 169 -5.08 -14.79 -1.45
N LEU A 170 -5.49 -15.92 -2.03
CA LEU A 170 -6.46 -15.96 -3.12
C LEU A 170 -7.81 -15.43 -2.67
N ASP A 171 -8.28 -15.83 -1.51
CA ASP A 171 -9.57 -15.41 -0.96
C ASP A 171 -9.55 -13.91 -0.62
N TYR A 172 -8.48 -13.43 0.01
CA TYR A 172 -8.31 -12.01 0.30
C TYR A 172 -8.34 -11.16 -0.98
N TYR A 173 -7.55 -11.52 -2.00
CA TYR A 173 -7.49 -10.74 -3.23
C TYR A 173 -8.73 -10.90 -4.10
N TYR A 174 -9.45 -12.02 -4.00
CA TYR A 174 -10.76 -12.19 -4.61
C TYR A 174 -11.78 -11.21 -4.01
N ASP A 175 -11.79 -11.06 -2.69
CA ASP A 175 -12.64 -10.07 -2.01
C ASP A 175 -12.24 -8.64 -2.36
N VAL A 176 -10.95 -8.33 -2.44
CA VAL A 176 -10.46 -7.02 -2.91
C VAL A 176 -10.89 -6.77 -4.36
N ALA A 177 -10.80 -7.78 -5.23
CA ALA A 177 -11.20 -7.64 -6.62
C ALA A 177 -12.68 -7.29 -6.73
N LYS A 178 -13.53 -8.07 -6.05
CA LYS A 178 -14.98 -7.84 -5.97
C LYS A 178 -15.31 -6.47 -5.40
N THR A 179 -14.78 -6.12 -4.24
CA THR A 179 -15.24 -4.94 -3.49
C THR A 179 -14.60 -3.63 -3.94
N LYS A 180 -13.44 -3.68 -4.60
CA LYS A 180 -12.69 -2.49 -5.02
C LYS A 180 -12.38 -2.46 -6.50
N TRP A 181 -11.76 -3.51 -7.05
CA TRP A 181 -11.20 -3.41 -8.40
C TRP A 181 -12.26 -3.36 -9.49
N ILE A 182 -13.32 -4.15 -9.40
CA ILE A 182 -14.36 -4.15 -10.43
C ILE A 182 -15.04 -2.79 -10.54
N TYR A 183 -15.27 -2.09 -9.43
CA TYR A 183 -15.87 -0.74 -9.44
C TYR A 183 -15.09 0.24 -10.31
N ASP A 184 -13.76 0.17 -10.30
CA ASP A 184 -12.90 1.07 -11.07
C ASP A 184 -13.02 0.85 -12.60
N TYR A 185 -13.65 -0.24 -13.04
CA TYR A 185 -13.75 -0.61 -14.45
C TYR A 185 -15.18 -0.64 -14.99
N ILE A 186 -16.21 -0.44 -14.16
CA ILE A 186 -17.61 -0.52 -14.60
C ILE A 186 -17.89 0.43 -15.76
N ASP A 187 -17.41 1.67 -15.70
CA ASP A 187 -17.63 2.65 -16.76
C ASP A 187 -16.98 2.22 -18.08
N VAL A 188 -15.78 1.62 -18.02
CA VAL A 188 -15.09 1.09 -19.19
C VAL A 188 -15.88 -0.04 -19.83
N ILE A 189 -16.39 -0.96 -19.02
CA ILE A 189 -17.13 -2.12 -19.52
C ILE A 189 -18.49 -1.67 -20.07
N LYS A 190 -19.22 -0.79 -19.35
CA LYS A 190 -20.51 -0.23 -19.77
C LYS A 190 -20.43 0.47 -21.13
N ASN A 191 -19.35 1.19 -21.40
CA ASN A 191 -19.19 1.91 -22.67
C ASN A 191 -18.80 1.00 -23.83
N LYS A 192 -18.13 -0.13 -23.55
CA LYS A 192 -17.60 -1.03 -24.57
C LYS A 192 -18.55 -2.17 -24.93
N TYR A 193 -19.37 -2.60 -23.98
CA TYR A 193 -20.29 -3.71 -24.14
C TYR A 193 -21.72 -3.20 -23.95
N SER A 194 -22.59 -3.48 -24.93
CA SER A 194 -24.01 -3.55 -24.62
C SER A 194 -24.17 -4.75 -23.69
N PHE A 195 -24.43 -4.50 -22.42
CA PHE A 195 -24.89 -5.55 -21.52
C PHE A 195 -26.33 -5.90 -21.90
N ASP A 196 -26.50 -6.55 -23.06
CA ASP A 196 -27.79 -7.06 -23.53
C ASP A 196 -28.27 -8.27 -22.69
N PHE A 197 -27.51 -8.64 -21.66
CA PHE A 197 -27.95 -9.55 -20.61
C PHE A 197 -28.98 -8.85 -19.73
N ILE A 198 -30.23 -8.83 -20.23
CA ILE A 198 -31.46 -8.44 -19.52
C ILE A 198 -31.63 -6.92 -19.45
N ILE A 199 -32.03 -6.26 -20.55
CA ILE A 199 -33.09 -5.23 -20.63
C ILE A 199 -33.00 -4.58 -22.03
N LYS A 200 -34.13 -4.56 -22.75
CA LYS A 200 -34.31 -3.99 -24.10
C LYS A 200 -34.08 -2.46 -24.20
N ASP A 201 -33.55 -1.82 -23.16
CA ASP A 201 -33.36 -0.37 -23.09
C ASP A 201 -32.01 -0.04 -22.47
N ASN A 202 -31.06 0.35 -23.32
CA ASN A 202 -29.64 0.53 -23.01
C ASN A 202 -29.32 1.81 -22.20
N SER A 203 -30.31 2.45 -21.58
CA SER A 203 -30.14 3.73 -20.89
C SER A 203 -30.51 3.62 -19.41
N ASN A 204 -29.47 3.55 -18.55
CA ASN A 204 -29.49 3.76 -17.09
C ASN A 204 -29.61 2.53 -16.17
N LEU A 205 -28.89 1.43 -16.45
CA LEU A 205 -28.59 0.47 -15.38
C LEU A 205 -27.74 1.13 -14.28
N PRO A 206 -28.14 1.02 -12.99
CA PRO A 206 -27.32 1.47 -11.86
C PRO A 206 -25.97 0.73 -11.85
N ILE A 207 -24.89 1.45 -11.52
CA ILE A 207 -23.51 0.91 -11.40
C ILE A 207 -23.49 -0.39 -10.59
N LYS A 208 -24.27 -0.44 -9.49
CA LYS A 208 -24.38 -1.61 -8.63
C LYS A 208 -24.91 -2.86 -9.35
N GLN A 209 -25.88 -2.72 -10.25
CA GLN A 209 -26.43 -3.89 -10.97
C GLN A 209 -25.41 -4.46 -11.96
N ILE A 210 -24.65 -3.60 -12.64
CA ILE A 210 -23.56 -4.04 -13.53
C ILE A 210 -22.47 -4.74 -12.72
N HIS A 211 -22.13 -4.18 -11.57
CA HIS A 211 -21.19 -4.77 -10.62
C HIS A 211 -21.59 -6.18 -10.19
N ASP A 212 -22.85 -6.35 -9.74
CA ASP A 212 -23.39 -7.63 -9.30
C ASP A 212 -23.37 -8.67 -10.44
N ILE A 213 -23.76 -8.29 -11.66
CA ILE A 213 -23.69 -9.15 -12.84
C ILE A 213 -22.25 -9.59 -13.14
N LEU A 214 -21.30 -8.66 -13.10
CA LEU A 214 -19.88 -8.96 -13.36
C LEU A 214 -19.33 -9.97 -12.36
N ILE A 215 -19.69 -9.82 -11.08
CA ILE A 215 -19.28 -10.74 -10.04
C ILE A 215 -19.91 -12.11 -10.24
N ASP A 216 -21.23 -12.16 -10.37
CA ASP A 216 -21.97 -13.42 -10.34
C ASP A 216 -21.73 -14.27 -11.59
N LYS A 217 -21.56 -13.64 -12.75
CA LYS A 217 -21.42 -14.36 -14.02
C LYS A 217 -19.99 -14.60 -14.45
N PHE A 218 -19.08 -13.67 -14.21
CA PHE A 218 -17.76 -13.69 -14.84
C PHE A 218 -16.61 -13.83 -13.83
N LEU A 219 -16.68 -13.17 -12.68
CA LEU A 219 -15.63 -13.22 -11.67
C LEU A 219 -15.89 -14.36 -10.66
N SER A 220 -15.89 -15.61 -11.12
CA SER A 220 -15.92 -16.77 -10.21
C SER A 220 -14.59 -16.94 -9.47
N GLN A 221 -14.61 -17.61 -8.31
CA GLN A 221 -13.39 -17.89 -7.56
C GLN A 221 -12.41 -18.77 -8.36
N ASN A 222 -12.92 -19.72 -9.15
CA ASN A 222 -12.08 -20.55 -10.03
C ASN A 222 -11.41 -19.72 -11.14
N PHE A 223 -12.19 -18.86 -11.82
CA PHE A 223 -11.66 -17.92 -12.81
C PHE A 223 -10.57 -17.04 -12.19
N PHE A 224 -10.81 -16.51 -10.99
CA PHE A 224 -9.86 -15.67 -10.28
C PHE A 224 -8.56 -16.42 -10.00
N ARG A 225 -8.63 -17.62 -9.43
CA ARG A 225 -7.46 -18.46 -9.11
C ARG A 225 -6.63 -18.76 -10.34
N GLN A 226 -7.26 -19.18 -11.43
CA GLN A 226 -6.57 -19.42 -12.71
C GLN A 226 -5.91 -18.15 -13.26
N THR A 227 -6.57 -17.00 -13.09
CA THR A 227 -6.04 -15.71 -13.54
C THR A 227 -4.82 -15.27 -12.73
N ILE A 228 -4.82 -15.47 -11.41
CA ILE A 228 -3.63 -15.20 -10.59
C ILE A 228 -2.48 -16.13 -10.99
N GLN A 229 -2.75 -17.42 -11.21
CA GLN A 229 -1.71 -18.36 -11.62
C GLN A 229 -1.08 -17.93 -12.96
N LYS A 230 -1.91 -17.62 -13.97
CA LYS A 230 -1.44 -17.08 -15.25
C LYS A 230 -0.60 -15.81 -15.08
N TYR A 231 -0.98 -14.93 -14.14
CA TYR A 231 -0.21 -13.74 -13.86
C TYR A 231 1.17 -14.07 -13.30
N LEU A 232 1.28 -15.02 -12.36
CA LEU A 232 2.58 -15.46 -11.86
C LEU A 232 3.44 -16.03 -12.98
N ASP A 233 2.87 -16.93 -13.79
CA ASP A 233 3.59 -17.58 -14.89
C ASP A 233 4.11 -16.56 -15.92
N VAL A 234 3.31 -15.52 -16.24
CA VAL A 234 3.69 -14.49 -17.23
C VAL A 234 4.79 -13.55 -16.73
N TYR A 235 4.80 -13.23 -15.43
CA TYR A 235 5.72 -12.23 -14.87
C TYR A 235 6.88 -12.83 -14.07
N GLN A 236 7.02 -14.16 -14.03
CA GLN A 236 8.03 -14.84 -13.23
C GLN A 236 9.45 -14.34 -13.54
N ASP A 237 9.80 -14.26 -14.83
CA ASP A 237 11.15 -13.87 -15.27
C ASP A 237 11.45 -12.37 -15.11
N GLU A 238 10.40 -11.53 -15.08
CA GLU A 238 10.51 -10.07 -14.97
C GLU A 238 10.04 -9.56 -13.60
N TRP A 239 9.96 -10.44 -12.60
CA TRP A 239 9.30 -10.14 -11.33
C TRP A 239 9.90 -8.92 -10.62
N SER A 240 11.24 -8.82 -10.60
CA SER A 240 11.95 -7.68 -9.99
C SER A 240 11.65 -6.33 -10.66
N ASP A 241 11.38 -6.37 -11.96
CA ASP A 241 11.30 -5.19 -12.83
C ASP A 241 9.89 -4.58 -12.82
N VAL A 242 8.90 -5.36 -12.40
CA VAL A 242 7.53 -4.89 -12.21
C VAL A 242 7.51 -3.76 -11.17
N LYS A 243 7.22 -2.53 -11.61
CA LYS A 243 7.13 -1.35 -10.72
C LYS A 243 6.04 -1.51 -9.65
N SER A 244 4.87 -2.03 -10.06
CA SER A 244 3.77 -2.29 -9.14
C SER A 244 3.02 -3.57 -9.47
N HIS A 245 3.26 -4.65 -8.72
CA HIS A 245 2.49 -5.88 -8.89
C HIS A 245 1.02 -5.67 -8.53
N TYR A 246 0.71 -4.83 -7.53
CA TYR A 246 -0.69 -4.55 -7.21
C TYR A 246 -1.43 -3.95 -8.42
N GLY A 247 -0.83 -2.95 -9.07
CA GLY A 247 -1.43 -2.31 -10.25
C GLY A 247 -1.46 -3.24 -11.45
N ASN A 248 -0.37 -3.96 -11.70
CA ASN A 248 -0.27 -4.90 -12.82
C ASN A 248 -1.26 -6.05 -12.66
N LEU A 249 -1.37 -6.64 -11.47
CA LEU A 249 -2.29 -7.73 -11.19
C LEU A 249 -3.74 -7.29 -11.36
N LYS A 250 -4.11 -6.12 -10.82
CA LYS A 250 -5.44 -5.53 -11.01
C LYS A 250 -5.77 -5.38 -12.51
N ASN A 251 -4.84 -4.80 -13.28
CA ASN A 251 -5.02 -4.62 -14.72
C ASN A 251 -5.05 -5.95 -15.48
N PHE A 252 -4.27 -6.94 -15.04
CA PHE A 252 -4.22 -8.27 -15.64
C PHE A 252 -5.55 -9.00 -15.47
N ILE A 253 -6.10 -9.00 -14.25
CA ILE A 253 -7.43 -9.56 -13.96
C ILE A 253 -8.49 -8.88 -14.81
N PHE A 254 -8.43 -7.56 -14.93
CA PHE A 254 -9.37 -6.84 -15.77
C PHE A 254 -9.26 -7.25 -17.25
N LYS A 255 -8.04 -7.41 -17.78
CA LYS A 255 -7.83 -7.89 -19.16
C LYS A 255 -8.37 -9.30 -19.37
N GLU A 256 -8.13 -10.22 -18.44
CA GLU A 256 -8.69 -11.59 -18.54
C GLU A 256 -10.21 -11.57 -18.43
N LEU A 257 -10.78 -10.72 -17.57
CA LEU A 257 -12.23 -10.57 -17.43
C LEU A 257 -12.88 -10.10 -18.74
N LEU A 258 -12.25 -9.14 -19.42
CA LEU A 258 -12.72 -8.69 -20.73
C LEU A 258 -12.66 -9.81 -21.79
N ARG A 259 -11.63 -10.66 -21.75
CA ARG A 259 -11.54 -11.82 -22.66
C ARG A 259 -12.65 -12.82 -22.38
N GLU A 260 -12.95 -13.09 -21.11
CA GLU A 260 -14.03 -13.99 -20.72
C GLU A 260 -15.39 -13.47 -21.19
N ILE A 261 -15.66 -12.17 -21.01
CA ILE A 261 -16.87 -11.52 -21.50
C ILE A 261 -16.98 -11.61 -23.03
N ASN A 262 -15.89 -11.33 -23.77
CA ASN A 262 -15.89 -11.45 -25.23
C ASN A 262 -16.21 -12.88 -25.69
N TYR A 263 -15.53 -13.86 -25.10
CA TYR A 263 -15.72 -15.27 -25.42
C TYR A 263 -17.17 -15.72 -25.17
N PHE A 264 -17.78 -15.21 -24.10
CA PHE A 264 -19.18 -15.49 -23.79
C PHE A 264 -20.14 -14.85 -24.80
N ASN A 265 -19.84 -13.64 -25.30
CA ASN A 265 -20.67 -12.94 -26.29
C ASN A 265 -20.58 -13.51 -27.72
N GLU A 266 -19.49 -14.21 -28.05
CA GLU A 266 -19.30 -14.85 -29.35
C GLU A 266 -20.01 -16.23 -29.46
N LYS A 267 -20.50 -16.77 -28.34
CA LYS A 267 -21.28 -18.02 -28.27
C LYS A 267 -22.79 -17.76 -28.32
#